data_AF-A0AAU7JIV6-F1
#
_entry.id   AF-A0AAU7JIV6-F1
#
_cell.length_a   1.000
_cell.length_b   1.000
_cell.length_c   1.000
_cell.angle_alpha   90.00
_cell.angle_beta   90.00
_cell.angle_gamma   90.00
#
_symmetry.space_group_name_H-M   'P 1'
#
loop_
_entity.id
_entity.type
_entity.pdbx_description
1 polymer ?
#
loop_
_entity_poly.entity_id
_entity_poly.type
_entity_poly.pdbx_seq_one_letter_code
_entity_poly.pdbx_strand_id
1 'polypeptide(L)'
;MDAAVAQISKSVTVRVEPNTDVISIAFVHENPSVAASFANSLAEAFVDRQIELFSRPGAVDFFRDQKAAFEAELEKSAAALDKFMRREATYSISEERSLLLKRRSDISASLTATRSQLAEKGGQKDELVSQLRRLKPVTSSPFVSGLVDSLGSDDRTPSGSRSRTGSPSTEYKSSVSDDPPLLMVKVYQESIVLLFRVNGELTGLQRLQTQQQAELQGIDTELRGLSAKAGEFERLRRELALATLNVETYSKRTVDEQITTALQAAKFTSVRVIQPAAIPLRATYPRGHIFLLVGTFVGAIFSFFVVLLPRPNDGVELTPSDRTRGRL
;
A
#
# COMPACT_ATOMS: atom_id res chain seq x y z
N MET A 1 -24.20 43.03 -40.11
CA MET A 1 -23.94 42.75 -38.67
C MET A 1 -22.44 42.82 -38.38
N ASP A 2 -21.59 42.16 -39.19
CA ASP A 2 -20.14 42.06 -38.92
C ASP A 2 -19.36 43.40 -38.92
N ALA A 3 -19.70 44.35 -39.79
CA ALA A 3 -19.01 45.64 -39.84
C ALA A 3 -19.26 46.51 -38.59
N ALA A 4 -20.47 46.46 -38.02
CA ALA A 4 -20.82 47.21 -36.82
C ALA A 4 -20.12 46.65 -35.58
N VAL A 5 -20.05 45.31 -35.46
CA VAL A 5 -19.35 44.63 -34.36
C VAL A 5 -17.84 44.92 -34.41
N ALA A 6 -17.24 44.94 -35.60
CA ALA A 6 -15.82 45.27 -35.78
C ALA A 6 -15.46 46.74 -35.48
N GLN A 7 -16.42 47.66 -35.65
CA GLN A 7 -16.24 49.06 -35.30
C GLN A 7 -16.41 49.30 -33.80
N ILE A 8 -17.34 48.58 -33.17
CA ILE A 8 -17.56 48.61 -31.72
C ILE A 8 -16.37 48.01 -30.96
N SER A 9 -15.79 46.90 -31.44
CA SER A 9 -14.64 46.27 -30.78
C SER A 9 -13.39 47.15 -30.75
N LYS A 10 -13.21 48.03 -31.75
CA LYS A 10 -12.13 49.03 -31.77
C LYS A 10 -12.32 50.16 -30.75
N SER A 11 -13.55 50.40 -30.31
CA SER A 11 -13.92 51.45 -29.36
C SER A 11 -13.96 50.97 -27.90
N VAL A 12 -13.82 49.66 -27.67
CA VAL A 12 -13.71 49.06 -26.34
C VAL A 12 -12.23 48.88 -26.01
N THR A 13 -11.81 49.37 -24.85
CA THR A 13 -10.47 49.17 -24.29
C THR A 13 -10.60 48.44 -22.96
N VAL A 14 -9.96 47.27 -22.86
CA VAL A 14 -9.88 46.50 -21.62
C VAL A 14 -8.44 46.53 -21.11
N ARG A 15 -8.24 46.91 -19.85
CA ARG A 15 -6.93 46.97 -19.20
C ARG A 15 -6.98 46.30 -17.85
N VAL A 16 -5.91 45.57 -17.52
CA VAL A 16 -5.67 45.09 -16.16
C VAL A 16 -4.82 46.14 -15.46
N GLU A 17 -5.28 46.62 -14.32
CA GLU A 17 -4.55 47.63 -13.55
C GLU A 17 -3.33 46.99 -12.85
N PRO A 18 -2.11 47.51 -13.05
CA PRO A 18 -0.89 46.90 -12.51
C PRO A 18 -0.94 46.74 -10.98
N ASN A 19 -0.47 45.59 -10.48
CA ASN A 19 -0.46 45.24 -9.05
C ASN A 19 -1.86 45.19 -8.39
N THR A 20 -2.92 45.00 -9.18
CA THR A 20 -4.29 44.84 -8.66
C THR A 20 -5.03 43.74 -9.41
N ASP A 21 -6.08 43.19 -8.79
CA ASP A 21 -7.02 42.26 -9.43
C ASP A 21 -8.18 42.99 -10.14
N VAL A 22 -7.96 44.23 -10.58
CA VAL A 22 -8.99 45.09 -11.17
C VAL A 22 -8.88 45.08 -12.69
N ILE A 23 -10.00 44.75 -13.33
CA ILE A 23 -10.18 44.87 -14.79
C ILE A 23 -10.95 46.16 -15.05
N SER A 24 -10.32 47.07 -15.79
CA SER A 24 -10.92 48.34 -16.23
C SER A 24 -11.45 48.19 -17.65
N ILE A 25 -12.74 48.52 -17.82
CA ILE A 25 -13.43 48.49 -19.12
C ILE A 25 -13.78 49.93 -19.49
N ALA A 26 -13.26 50.40 -20.62
CA ALA A 26 -13.55 51.71 -21.17
C ALA A 26 -14.20 51.57 -22.54
N PHE A 27 -15.24 52.36 -22.81
CA PHE A 27 -15.90 52.41 -24.10
C PHE A 27 -16.08 53.86 -24.55
N VAL A 28 -15.65 54.15 -25.78
CA VAL A 28 -15.72 55.49 -26.37
C VAL A 28 -16.90 55.57 -27.34
N HIS A 29 -17.78 56.54 -27.12
CA HIS A 29 -18.94 56.78 -27.97
C HIS A 29 -19.29 58.27 -28.02
N GLU A 30 -19.93 58.72 -29.10
CA GLU A 30 -20.32 60.12 -29.31
C GLU A 30 -21.35 60.58 -28.26
N ASN A 31 -22.31 59.71 -27.94
CA ASN A 31 -23.29 59.94 -26.90
C ASN A 31 -22.77 59.44 -25.53
N PRO A 32 -22.61 60.33 -24.53
CA PRO A 32 -22.07 59.96 -23.21
C PRO A 32 -22.97 59.02 -22.41
N SER A 33 -24.29 59.06 -22.64
CA SER A 33 -25.22 58.14 -21.98
C SER A 33 -25.07 56.72 -22.52
N VAL A 34 -24.92 56.59 -23.85
CA VAL A 34 -24.69 55.29 -24.52
C VAL A 34 -23.33 54.71 -24.12
N ALA A 35 -22.32 55.56 -23.93
CA ALA A 35 -21.00 55.13 -23.49
C ALA A 35 -21.06 54.44 -22.11
N ALA A 36 -21.69 55.10 -21.14
CA ALA A 36 -21.84 54.60 -19.79
C ALA A 36 -22.75 53.36 -19.72
N SER A 37 -23.90 53.38 -20.41
CA SER A 37 -24.83 52.24 -20.41
C SER A 37 -24.18 51.00 -21.02
N PHE A 38 -23.48 51.15 -22.15
CA PHE A 38 -22.81 50.02 -22.82
C PHE A 38 -21.71 49.42 -21.95
N ALA A 39 -20.87 50.24 -21.32
CA ALA A 39 -19.82 49.77 -20.42
C ALA A 39 -20.38 49.00 -19.22
N ASN A 40 -21.46 49.50 -18.59
CA ASN A 40 -22.15 48.81 -17.51
C ASN A 40 -22.77 47.49 -17.98
N SER A 41 -23.48 47.48 -19.11
CA SER A 41 -24.08 46.26 -19.67
C SER A 41 -23.02 45.22 -20.06
N LEU A 42 -21.86 45.65 -20.56
CA LEU A 42 -20.74 44.75 -20.87
C LEU A 42 -20.14 44.14 -19.60
N ALA A 43 -20.01 44.92 -18.52
CA ALA A 43 -19.54 44.43 -17.23
C ALA A 43 -20.53 43.43 -16.60
N GLU A 44 -21.83 43.71 -16.64
CA GLU A 44 -22.88 42.80 -16.19
C GLU A 44 -22.90 41.51 -17.01
N ALA A 45 -22.88 41.61 -18.34
CA ALA A 45 -22.82 40.46 -19.23
C ALA A 45 -21.57 39.59 -19.00
N PHE A 46 -20.43 40.20 -18.65
CA PHE A 46 -19.23 39.47 -18.27
C PHE A 46 -19.41 38.68 -16.97
N VAL A 47 -19.98 39.30 -15.94
CA VAL A 47 -20.28 38.62 -14.67
C VAL A 47 -21.27 37.48 -14.87
N ASP A 48 -22.33 37.69 -15.63
CA ASP A 48 -23.33 36.64 -15.93
C ASP A 48 -22.71 35.49 -16.72
N ARG A 49 -21.88 35.81 -17.73
CA ARG A 49 -21.16 34.79 -18.51
C ARG A 49 -20.17 34.00 -17.66
N GLN A 50 -19.53 34.65 -16.69
CA GLN A 50 -18.64 33.99 -15.73
C GLN A 50 -19.44 33.05 -14.82
N ILE A 51 -20.62 33.44 -14.34
CA ILE A 51 -21.49 32.55 -13.56
C ILE A 51 -21.89 31.34 -14.40
N GLU A 52 -22.31 31.54 -15.65
CA GLU A 52 -22.72 30.47 -16.56
C GLU A 52 -21.56 29.50 -16.87
N LEU A 53 -20.37 30.02 -17.18
CA LEU A 53 -19.20 29.21 -17.52
C LEU A 53 -18.72 28.33 -16.37
N PHE A 54 -18.89 28.79 -15.13
CA PHE A 54 -18.50 28.06 -13.92
C PHE A 54 -19.67 27.30 -13.27
N SER A 55 -20.90 27.48 -13.75
CA SER A 55 -22.05 26.69 -13.34
C SER A 55 -21.94 25.28 -13.91
N ARG A 56 -22.02 24.26 -13.04
CA ARG A 56 -22.06 22.85 -13.43
C ARG A 56 -23.45 22.28 -13.13
N PRO A 57 -24.45 22.57 -13.96
CA PRO A 57 -25.81 22.09 -13.72
C PRO A 57 -25.84 20.56 -13.65
N GLY A 58 -26.48 20.03 -12.61
CA GLY A 58 -26.61 18.58 -12.37
C GLY A 58 -25.42 17.92 -11.67
N ALA A 59 -24.33 18.64 -11.36
CA ALA A 59 -23.20 18.06 -10.63
C ALA A 59 -23.57 17.61 -9.21
N VAL A 60 -24.41 18.40 -8.52
CA VAL A 60 -24.94 18.02 -7.19
C VAL A 60 -25.73 16.72 -7.25
N ASP A 61 -26.65 16.60 -8.22
CA ASP A 61 -27.46 15.40 -8.40
C ASP A 61 -26.58 14.19 -8.75
N PHE A 62 -25.60 14.36 -9.65
CA PHE A 62 -24.63 13.32 -9.99
C PHE A 62 -23.87 12.81 -8.76
N PHE A 63 -23.29 13.70 -7.95
CA PHE A 63 -22.53 13.29 -6.76
C PHE A 63 -23.44 12.68 -5.68
N ARG A 64 -24.68 13.16 -5.54
CA ARG A 64 -25.68 12.57 -4.65
C ARG A 64 -26.03 11.15 -5.07
N ASP A 65 -26.32 10.93 -6.34
CA ASP A 65 -26.70 9.62 -6.86
C ASP A 65 -25.53 8.63 -6.77
N GLN A 66 -24.31 9.11 -7.04
CA GLN A 66 -23.10 8.31 -6.90
C GLN A 66 -22.79 7.98 -5.43
N LYS A 67 -23.03 8.92 -4.50
CA LYS A 67 -22.95 8.65 -3.06
C LYS A 67 -23.92 7.55 -2.65
N ALA A 68 -25.18 7.62 -3.08
CA ALA A 68 -26.18 6.60 -2.77
C ALA A 68 -25.79 5.20 -3.30
N ALA A 69 -25.21 5.15 -4.51
CA ALA A 69 -24.68 3.89 -5.05
C ALA A 69 -23.53 3.32 -4.21
N PHE A 70 -22.61 4.17 -3.72
CA PHE A 70 -21.54 3.72 -2.83
C PHE A 70 -22.02 3.36 -1.42
N GLU A 71 -23.06 3.99 -0.91
CA GLU A 71 -23.69 3.60 0.36
C GLU A 71 -24.32 2.22 0.26
N ALA A 72 -24.98 1.89 -0.85
CA ALA A 72 -25.49 0.55 -1.10
C ALA A 72 -24.35 -0.49 -1.22
N GLU A 73 -23.21 -0.14 -1.80
CA GLU A 73 -22.05 -1.02 -1.87
C GLU A 73 -21.36 -1.20 -0.50
N LEU A 74 -21.34 -0.15 0.32
CA LEU A 74 -20.90 -0.20 1.71
C LEU A 74 -21.76 -1.17 2.52
N GLU A 75 -23.09 -1.08 2.38
CA GLU A 75 -24.01 -2.01 3.05
C GLU A 75 -23.79 -3.46 2.61
N LYS A 76 -23.63 -3.71 1.30
CA LYS A 76 -23.33 -5.05 0.77
C LYS A 76 -22.00 -5.60 1.29
N SER A 77 -20.93 -4.82 1.27
CA SER A 77 -19.61 -5.24 1.75
C SER A 77 -19.59 -5.48 3.26
N ALA A 78 -20.29 -4.64 4.03
CA ALA A 78 -20.47 -4.85 5.47
C ALA A 78 -21.25 -6.13 5.77
N ALA A 79 -22.36 -6.37 5.06
CA ALA A 79 -23.15 -7.59 5.20
C ALA A 79 -22.37 -8.84 4.79
N ALA A 80 -21.53 -8.76 3.75
CA ALA A 80 -20.67 -9.86 3.34
C ALA A 80 -19.63 -10.20 4.41
N LEU A 81 -19.01 -9.19 5.03
CA LEU A 81 -18.06 -9.39 6.13
C LEU A 81 -18.77 -9.97 7.37
N ASP A 82 -19.92 -9.44 7.76
CA ASP A 82 -20.70 -9.95 8.90
C ASP A 82 -21.13 -11.41 8.67
N LYS A 83 -21.62 -11.74 7.46
CA LYS A 83 -21.98 -13.11 7.09
C LYS A 83 -20.78 -14.06 7.16
N PHE A 84 -19.61 -13.61 6.72
CA PHE A 84 -18.37 -14.38 6.83
C PHE A 84 -18.01 -14.64 8.30
N MET A 85 -18.02 -13.60 9.14
CA MET A 85 -17.71 -13.70 10.58
C MET A 85 -18.66 -14.66 11.30
N ARG A 86 -19.96 -14.61 10.99
CA ARG A 86 -20.96 -15.52 11.56
C ARG A 86 -20.78 -16.96 11.09
N ARG A 87 -20.50 -17.18 9.80
CA ARG A 87 -20.33 -18.52 9.22
C ARG A 87 -19.12 -19.24 9.82
N GLU A 88 -18.01 -18.52 9.95
CA GLU A 88 -16.77 -19.10 10.46
C GLU A 88 -16.73 -19.16 12.00
N ALA A 89 -17.66 -18.49 12.70
CA ALA A 89 -17.74 -18.40 14.16
C ALA A 89 -16.43 -17.91 14.83
N THR A 90 -15.55 -17.27 14.07
CA THR A 90 -14.24 -16.85 14.52
C THR A 90 -14.24 -15.34 14.72
N TYR A 91 -14.32 -14.87 15.97
CA TYR A 91 -14.16 -13.45 16.28
C TYR A 91 -12.70 -12.97 16.11
N SER A 92 -11.73 -13.89 16.10
CA SER A 92 -10.30 -13.58 15.99
C SER A 92 -9.50 -14.67 15.28
N ILE A 93 -9.43 -14.61 13.94
CA ILE A 93 -8.62 -15.53 13.11
C ILE A 93 -7.13 -15.45 13.50
N SER A 94 -6.67 -14.27 13.90
CA SER A 94 -5.29 -14.03 14.34
C SER A 94 -4.96 -14.76 15.64
N GLU A 95 -5.88 -14.78 16.61
CA GLU A 95 -5.69 -15.47 17.89
C GLU A 95 -5.69 -16.98 17.72
N GLU A 96 -6.61 -17.53 16.92
CA GLU A 96 -6.64 -18.95 16.58
C GLU A 96 -5.33 -19.39 15.91
N ARG A 97 -4.82 -18.57 14.98
CA ARG A 97 -3.52 -18.83 14.32
C ARG A 97 -2.38 -18.83 15.34
N SER A 98 -2.36 -17.86 16.25
CA SER A 98 -1.34 -17.75 17.29
C SER A 98 -1.33 -18.99 18.20
N LEU A 99 -2.51 -19.45 18.61
CA LEU A 99 -2.66 -20.63 19.45
C LEU A 99 -2.18 -21.90 18.73
N LEU A 100 -2.56 -22.10 17.46
CA LEU A 100 -2.10 -23.23 16.66
C LEU A 100 -0.59 -23.21 16.43
N LEU A 101 0.00 -22.04 16.17
CA LEU A 101 1.45 -21.89 16.03
C LEU A 101 2.18 -22.21 17.34
N LYS A 102 1.63 -21.80 18.48
CA LYS A 102 2.17 -22.16 19.80
C LYS A 102 2.12 -23.67 20.04
N ARG A 103 0.96 -24.30 19.82
CA ARG A 103 0.81 -25.76 19.93
C ARG A 103 1.78 -26.50 19.01
N ARG A 104 1.93 -26.04 17.77
CA ARG A 104 2.91 -26.58 16.81
C ARG A 104 4.34 -26.52 17.35
N SER A 105 4.71 -25.38 17.93
CA SER A 105 6.03 -25.18 18.56
C SER A 105 6.24 -26.15 19.72
N ASP A 106 5.25 -26.29 20.60
CA ASP A 106 5.31 -27.17 21.77
C ASP A 106 5.46 -28.65 21.36
N ILE A 107 4.67 -29.11 20.39
CA ILE A 107 4.78 -30.49 19.86
C ILE A 107 6.10 -30.69 19.11
N SER A 108 6.59 -29.69 18.37
CA SER A 108 7.90 -29.78 17.69
C SER A 108 9.05 -29.92 18.69
N ALA A 109 9.00 -29.19 19.81
CA ALA A 109 9.97 -29.33 20.90
C ALA A 109 9.89 -30.73 21.54
N SER A 110 8.67 -31.21 21.82
CA SER A 110 8.42 -32.56 22.34
C SER A 110 8.94 -33.65 21.40
N LEU A 111 8.70 -33.54 20.09
CA LEU A 111 9.20 -34.46 19.08
C LEU A 111 10.73 -34.49 19.02
N THR A 112 11.37 -33.33 19.18
CA THR A 112 12.83 -33.23 19.23
C THR A 112 13.37 -33.96 20.46
N ALA A 113 12.76 -33.79 21.62
CA ALA A 113 13.13 -34.51 22.84
C ALA A 113 12.94 -36.04 22.68
N THR A 114 11.82 -36.49 22.12
CA THR A 114 11.55 -37.91 21.84
C THR A 114 12.57 -38.50 20.86
N ARG A 115 12.97 -37.75 19.83
CA ARG A 115 14.04 -38.19 18.89
C ARG A 115 15.40 -38.32 19.57
N SER A 116 15.75 -37.42 20.47
CA SER A 116 16.98 -37.53 21.26
C SER A 116 16.96 -38.77 22.16
N GLN A 117 15.83 -39.06 22.82
CA GLN A 117 15.67 -40.27 23.62
C GLN A 117 15.75 -41.55 22.78
N LEU A 118 15.18 -41.55 21.58
CA LEU A 118 15.31 -42.67 20.63
C LEU A 118 16.76 -42.92 20.24
N ALA A 119 17.52 -41.86 19.93
CA ALA A 119 18.92 -41.97 19.57
C ALA A 119 19.76 -42.52 20.75
N GLU A 120 19.51 -42.01 21.96
CA GLU A 120 20.19 -42.46 23.18
C GLU A 120 19.90 -43.95 23.46
N LYS A 121 18.63 -44.35 23.45
CA LYS A 121 18.21 -45.74 23.69
C LYS A 121 18.65 -46.68 22.57
N GLY A 122 18.72 -46.18 21.34
CA GLY A 122 19.28 -46.91 20.19
C GLY A 122 20.76 -47.21 20.40
N GLY A 123 21.54 -46.21 20.79
CA GLY A 123 22.96 -46.38 21.14
C GLY A 123 23.17 -47.35 22.32
N GLN A 124 22.36 -47.22 23.38
CA GLN A 124 22.40 -48.16 24.52
C GLN A 124 22.13 -49.60 24.06
N LYS A 125 21.11 -49.82 23.23
CA LYS A 125 20.81 -51.14 22.66
C LYS A 125 22.00 -51.70 21.88
N ASP A 126 22.61 -50.90 21.00
CA ASP A 126 23.73 -51.34 20.17
C ASP A 126 24.94 -51.73 21.02
N GLU A 127 25.21 -50.96 22.08
CA GLU A 127 26.25 -51.27 23.05
C GLU A 127 25.96 -52.59 23.78
N LEU A 128 24.75 -52.78 24.32
CA LEU A 128 24.34 -54.02 24.98
C LEU A 128 24.47 -55.24 24.05
N VAL A 129 24.05 -55.11 22.80
CA VAL A 129 24.17 -56.18 21.80
C VAL A 129 25.64 -56.51 21.56
N SER A 130 26.52 -55.50 21.50
CA SER A 130 27.96 -55.71 21.33
C SER A 130 28.58 -56.44 22.53
N GLN A 131 28.18 -56.10 23.76
CA GLN A 131 28.62 -56.76 24.99
C GLN A 131 28.14 -58.22 25.02
N LEU A 132 26.87 -58.48 24.71
CA LEU A 132 26.30 -59.83 24.62
C LEU A 132 27.03 -60.70 23.58
N ARG A 133 27.42 -60.13 22.43
CA ARG A 133 28.21 -60.84 21.41
C ARG A 133 29.60 -61.25 21.92
N ARG A 134 30.24 -60.42 22.73
CA ARG A 134 31.55 -60.71 23.36
C ARG A 134 31.46 -61.77 24.46
N LEU A 135 30.31 -61.88 25.14
CA LEU A 135 30.07 -62.86 26.22
C LEU A 135 29.66 -64.26 25.70
N LYS A 136 29.07 -64.34 24.51
CA LYS A 136 28.60 -65.58 23.86
C LYS A 136 29.63 -66.73 23.76
N PRO A 137 30.95 -66.49 23.57
CA PRO A 137 31.96 -67.55 23.54
C PRO A 137 32.14 -68.27 24.88
N VAL A 138 31.81 -67.61 26.01
CA VAL A 138 32.10 -68.13 27.36
C VAL A 138 31.00 -69.08 27.87
N THR A 139 29.76 -68.91 27.44
CA THR A 139 28.64 -69.81 27.78
C THR A 139 28.60 -71.08 26.91
N SER A 140 29.38 -71.12 25.83
CA SER A 140 29.59 -72.30 24.98
C SER A 140 30.77 -73.16 25.47
N SER A 141 31.38 -72.79 26.60
CA SER A 141 32.52 -73.49 27.20
C SER A 141 32.08 -74.83 27.83
N PRO A 142 32.78 -75.95 27.59
CA PRO A 142 32.50 -77.27 28.17
C PRO A 142 32.41 -77.30 29.71
N PHE A 143 32.94 -76.26 30.37
CA PHE A 143 32.96 -76.12 31.83
C PHE A 143 31.57 -75.89 32.45
N VAL A 144 30.63 -75.27 31.72
CA VAL A 144 29.28 -74.97 32.23
C VAL A 144 28.39 -76.22 32.24
N SER A 145 28.57 -77.14 31.29
CA SER A 145 27.86 -78.43 31.27
C SER A 145 28.33 -79.36 32.40
N GLY A 146 29.63 -79.39 32.70
CA GLY A 146 30.18 -80.21 33.78
C GLY A 146 29.77 -79.74 35.19
N LEU A 147 29.61 -78.43 35.39
CA LEU A 147 29.17 -77.89 36.67
C LEU A 147 27.68 -78.18 36.93
N VAL A 148 26.83 -78.09 35.90
CA VAL A 148 25.42 -78.48 35.96
C VAL A 148 25.26 -79.97 36.29
N ASP A 149 26.07 -80.84 35.69
CA ASP A 149 26.06 -82.27 36.02
C ASP A 149 26.52 -82.53 37.46
N SER A 150 27.54 -81.80 37.95
CA SER A 150 28.04 -81.96 39.33
C SER A 150 27.13 -81.38 40.43
N LEU A 151 26.33 -80.36 40.11
CA LEU A 151 25.32 -79.80 41.03
C LEU A 151 24.00 -80.60 40.99
N GLY A 152 23.84 -81.49 40.01
CA GLY A 152 22.72 -82.44 39.90
C GLY A 152 22.93 -83.74 40.68
N SER A 153 24.14 -84.01 41.19
CA SER A 153 24.50 -85.24 41.88
C SER A 153 25.02 -84.98 43.30
N ASP A 154 24.12 -84.94 44.28
CA ASP A 154 24.08 -85.88 45.43
C ASP A 154 23.35 -85.27 46.63
N ASP A 155 22.20 -85.86 46.94
CA ASP A 155 21.77 -86.04 48.32
C ASP A 155 21.46 -87.53 48.52
N ARG A 156 22.48 -88.31 48.91
CA ARG A 156 22.31 -89.59 49.63
C ARG A 156 23.63 -90.11 50.20
N THR A 157 23.72 -89.99 51.52
CA THR A 157 24.60 -90.74 52.43
C THR A 157 24.39 -92.26 52.29
N PRO A 158 25.42 -93.11 52.51
CA PRO A 158 25.65 -93.61 53.87
C PRO A 158 27.11 -93.88 54.31
N SER A 159 27.28 -93.78 55.64
CA SER A 159 28.26 -94.33 56.60
C SER A 159 29.26 -95.43 56.19
N GLY A 160 30.47 -95.37 56.80
CA GLY A 160 31.21 -96.59 57.18
C GLY A 160 32.74 -96.50 57.36
N SER A 161 33.19 -96.22 58.60
CA SER A 161 34.39 -96.74 59.32
C SER A 161 35.80 -96.90 58.68
N ARG A 162 36.76 -96.15 59.27
CA ARG A 162 38.14 -96.49 59.73
C ARG A 162 39.09 -97.38 58.88
N SER A 163 40.25 -96.83 58.48
CA SER A 163 41.58 -97.03 59.12
C SER A 163 42.80 -96.68 58.24
N ARG A 164 43.74 -95.94 58.87
CA ARG A 164 45.22 -96.06 58.85
C ARG A 164 46.09 -95.65 57.62
N THR A 165 46.93 -94.65 57.94
CA THR A 165 48.40 -94.53 57.76
C THR A 165 49.03 -94.46 56.37
N GLY A 166 49.72 -93.34 56.12
CA GLY A 166 50.79 -93.21 55.11
C GLY A 166 50.89 -91.78 54.56
N SER A 167 51.85 -90.99 55.05
CA SER A 167 52.38 -89.79 54.38
C SER A 167 53.61 -90.21 53.55
N PRO A 168 54.21 -89.40 52.64
CA PRO A 168 53.89 -88.02 52.25
C PRO A 168 53.98 -87.75 50.74
N SER A 169 53.85 -86.46 50.40
CA SER A 169 54.17 -85.79 49.13
C SER A 169 53.14 -85.90 48.03
N THR A 170 52.52 -84.76 47.69
CA THR A 170 52.61 -84.13 46.37
C THR A 170 51.95 -82.75 46.47
N GLU A 171 52.77 -81.71 46.35
CA GLU A 171 52.49 -80.51 45.56
C GLU A 171 51.03 -80.02 45.54
N TYR A 172 50.60 -79.36 46.62
CA TYR A 172 49.43 -78.49 46.57
C TYR A 172 49.84 -77.16 45.93
N LYS A 173 49.88 -77.15 44.59
CA LYS A 173 49.50 -75.95 43.83
C LYS A 173 48.04 -75.72 44.18
N SER A 174 47.80 -74.88 45.18
CA SER A 174 46.50 -74.27 45.40
C SER A 174 46.13 -73.54 44.12
N SER A 175 45.37 -74.24 43.29
CA SER A 175 44.50 -73.72 42.26
C SER A 175 43.97 -72.38 42.74
N VAL A 176 44.35 -71.33 42.01
CA VAL A 176 43.59 -70.11 41.97
C VAL A 176 42.14 -70.57 41.78
N SER A 177 41.37 -70.32 42.82
CA SER A 177 39.92 -70.31 42.79
C SER A 177 39.49 -69.29 41.76
N ASP A 178 39.56 -69.67 40.48
CA ASP A 178 38.94 -68.99 39.36
C ASP A 178 37.46 -69.40 39.32
N ASP A 179 36.75 -69.12 40.41
CA ASP A 179 35.32 -68.83 40.24
C ASP A 179 35.27 -67.42 39.63
N PRO A 180 34.59 -67.21 38.47
CA PRO A 180 33.30 -67.85 38.19
C PRO A 180 32.88 -68.03 36.69
N PRO A 181 32.48 -69.24 36.25
CA PRO A 181 31.57 -69.42 35.11
C PRO A 181 30.15 -68.88 35.39
N LEU A 182 29.73 -68.87 36.67
CA LEU A 182 28.38 -68.47 37.11
C LEU A 182 28.12 -66.96 37.00
N LEU A 183 29.12 -66.12 37.26
CA LEU A 183 28.98 -64.66 37.18
C LEU A 183 28.79 -64.22 35.73
N MET A 184 29.42 -64.91 34.77
CA MET A 184 29.24 -64.62 33.34
C MET A 184 27.84 -65.01 32.85
N VAL A 185 27.29 -66.13 33.34
CA VAL A 185 25.89 -66.49 33.08
C VAL A 185 24.94 -65.46 33.68
N LYS A 186 25.18 -65.00 34.91
CA LYS A 186 24.37 -63.97 35.57
C LYS A 186 24.42 -62.63 34.83
N VAL A 187 25.61 -62.15 34.45
CA VAL A 187 25.79 -60.91 33.67
C VAL A 187 25.11 -61.03 32.30
N TYR A 188 25.18 -62.20 31.66
CA TYR A 188 24.48 -62.46 30.39
C TYR A 188 22.96 -62.41 30.55
N GLN A 189 22.40 -63.06 31.58
CA GLN A 189 20.97 -63.04 31.89
C GLN A 189 20.48 -61.61 32.19
N GLU A 190 21.21 -60.87 33.03
CA GLU A 190 20.91 -59.46 33.34
C GLU A 190 20.94 -58.57 32.08
N SER A 191 21.92 -58.79 31.20
CA SER A 191 22.05 -58.06 29.93
C SER A 191 20.91 -58.36 28.95
N ILE A 192 20.40 -59.60 28.90
CA ILE A 192 19.22 -59.95 28.10
C ILE A 192 17.96 -59.26 28.63
N VAL A 193 17.75 -59.27 29.95
CA VAL A 193 16.60 -58.59 30.57
C VAL A 193 16.64 -57.09 30.28
N LEU A 194 17.83 -56.48 30.38
CA LEU A 194 18.01 -55.06 30.06
C LEU A 194 17.76 -54.78 28.57
N LEU A 195 18.22 -55.66 27.66
CA LEU A 195 17.94 -55.54 26.23
C LEU A 195 16.44 -55.59 25.91
N PHE A 196 15.68 -56.49 26.56
CA PHE A 196 14.22 -56.53 26.40
C PHE A 196 13.56 -55.25 26.89
N ARG A 197 14.00 -54.71 28.04
CA ARG A 197 13.50 -53.43 28.56
C ARG A 197 13.75 -52.28 27.58
N VAL A 198 14.99 -52.16 27.08
CA VAL A 198 15.36 -51.11 26.11
C VAL A 198 14.58 -51.26 24.80
N ASN A 199 14.35 -52.47 24.30
CA ASN A 199 13.50 -52.69 23.12
C ASN A 199 12.04 -52.27 23.36
N GLY A 200 11.50 -52.54 24.55
CA GLY A 200 10.16 -52.08 24.94
C GLY A 200 10.07 -50.54 24.96
N GLU A 201 11.05 -49.88 25.59
CA GLU A 201 11.16 -48.42 25.63
C GLU A 201 11.28 -47.82 24.22
N LEU A 202 12.16 -48.36 23.37
CA LEU A 202 12.33 -47.94 21.98
C LEU A 202 11.03 -48.05 21.20
N THR A 203 10.30 -49.16 21.35
CA THR A 203 9.01 -49.35 20.67
C THR A 203 7.98 -48.31 21.13
N GLY A 204 7.94 -48.03 22.45
CA GLY A 204 7.08 -46.99 23.01
C GLY A 204 7.40 -45.60 22.48
N LEU A 205 8.68 -45.22 22.48
CA LEU A 205 9.17 -43.95 21.96
C LEU A 205 8.93 -43.80 20.44
N GLN A 206 9.06 -44.88 19.67
CA GLN A 206 8.76 -44.88 18.23
C GLN A 206 7.28 -44.58 17.98
N ARG A 207 6.36 -45.20 18.73
CA ARG A 207 4.92 -44.90 18.64
C ARG A 207 4.63 -43.45 18.99
N LEU A 208 5.25 -42.95 20.07
CA LEU A 208 5.11 -41.55 20.48
C LEU A 208 5.59 -40.59 19.38
N GLN A 209 6.74 -40.89 18.76
CA GLN A 209 7.27 -40.11 17.64
C GLN A 209 6.27 -40.08 16.47
N THR A 210 5.71 -41.23 16.08
CA THR A 210 4.70 -41.30 15.00
C THR A 210 3.44 -40.51 15.35
N GLN A 211 2.98 -40.59 16.61
CA GLN A 211 1.83 -39.83 17.08
C GLN A 211 2.08 -38.32 17.03
N GLN A 212 3.21 -37.83 17.54
CA GLN A 212 3.59 -36.42 17.48
C GLN A 212 3.74 -35.93 16.03
N GLN A 213 4.27 -36.76 15.13
CA GLN A 213 4.36 -36.43 13.70
C GLN A 213 2.97 -36.31 13.05
N ALA A 214 2.05 -37.22 13.37
CA ALA A 214 0.67 -37.15 12.89
C ALA A 214 -0.04 -35.90 13.43
N GLU A 215 0.17 -35.55 14.70
CA GLU A 215 -0.38 -34.33 15.30
C GLU A 215 0.16 -33.06 14.64
N LEU A 216 1.47 -32.99 14.36
CA LEU A 216 2.06 -31.87 13.61
C LEU A 216 1.46 -31.73 12.21
N GLN A 217 1.25 -32.85 11.51
CA GLN A 217 0.60 -32.83 10.19
C GLN A 217 -0.85 -32.33 10.29
N GLY A 218 -1.58 -32.73 11.33
CA GLY A 218 -2.92 -32.22 11.64
C GLY A 218 -2.92 -30.70 11.83
N ILE A 219 -2.04 -30.19 12.69
CA ILE A 219 -1.90 -28.75 12.95
C ILE A 219 -1.51 -28.00 11.67
N ASP A 220 -0.61 -28.56 10.85
CA ASP A 220 -0.22 -27.96 9.57
C ASP A 220 -1.37 -27.96 8.54
N THR A 221 -2.30 -28.91 8.59
CA THR A 221 -3.53 -28.86 7.77
C THR A 221 -4.50 -27.80 8.26
N GLU A 222 -4.71 -27.70 9.57
CA GLU A 222 -5.55 -26.67 10.19
C GLU A 222 -5.01 -25.26 9.90
N LEU A 223 -3.71 -25.04 10.06
CA LEU A 223 -3.06 -23.75 9.75
C LEU A 223 -3.21 -23.33 8.29
N ARG A 224 -3.19 -24.29 7.35
CA ARG A 224 -3.43 -24.01 5.92
C ARG A 224 -4.89 -23.62 5.68
N GLY A 225 -5.84 -24.34 6.27
CA GLY A 225 -7.26 -24.00 6.21
C GLY A 225 -7.53 -22.61 6.78
N LEU A 226 -6.95 -22.31 7.94
CA LEU A 226 -7.07 -20.99 8.59
C LEU A 226 -6.44 -19.88 7.76
N SER A 227 -5.32 -20.15 7.06
CA SER A 227 -4.69 -19.17 6.17
C SER A 227 -5.58 -18.80 4.98
N ALA A 228 -6.32 -19.76 4.42
CA ALA A 228 -7.30 -19.49 3.37
C ALA A 228 -8.44 -18.59 3.88
N LYS A 229 -8.98 -18.90 5.08
CA LYS A 229 -9.99 -18.06 5.75
C LYS A 229 -9.47 -16.65 6.04
N ALA A 230 -8.24 -16.52 6.51
CA ALA A 230 -7.58 -15.23 6.75
C ALA A 230 -7.48 -14.40 5.47
N GLY A 231 -7.17 -15.04 4.34
CA GLY A 231 -7.13 -14.38 3.03
C GLY A 231 -8.49 -13.84 2.60
N GLU A 232 -9.56 -14.61 2.78
CA GLU A 232 -10.93 -14.17 2.49
C GLU A 232 -11.38 -13.04 3.41
N PHE A 233 -11.10 -13.16 4.72
CA PHE A 233 -11.38 -12.11 5.71
C PHE A 233 -10.70 -10.78 5.34
N GLU A 234 -9.40 -10.82 5.05
CA GLU A 234 -8.65 -9.60 4.69
C GLU A 234 -9.11 -9.02 3.35
N ARG A 235 -9.56 -9.86 2.41
CA ARG A 235 -10.19 -9.37 1.17
C ARG A 235 -11.48 -8.60 1.48
N LEU A 236 -12.40 -9.20 2.24
CA LEU A 236 -13.68 -8.58 2.62
C LEU A 236 -13.47 -7.29 3.44
N ARG A 237 -12.49 -7.29 4.34
CA ARG A 237 -12.11 -6.10 5.12
C ARG A 237 -11.60 -4.98 4.23
N ARG A 238 -10.76 -5.29 3.23
CA ARG A 238 -10.30 -4.30 2.24
C ARG A 238 -11.45 -3.76 1.39
N GLU A 239 -12.36 -4.62 0.96
CA GLU A 239 -13.55 -4.20 0.20
C GLU A 239 -14.42 -3.24 1.02
N LEU A 240 -14.68 -3.56 2.30
CA LEU A 240 -15.40 -2.67 3.21
C LEU A 240 -14.68 -1.33 3.41
N ALA A 241 -13.36 -1.36 3.58
CA ALA A 241 -12.56 -0.14 3.76
C ALA A 241 -12.59 0.76 2.51
N LEU A 242 -12.51 0.16 1.32
CA LEU A 242 -12.63 0.89 0.05
C LEU A 242 -14.03 1.47 -0.13
N ALA A 243 -15.09 0.73 0.18
CA ALA A 243 -16.46 1.22 0.12
C ALA A 243 -16.68 2.40 1.09
N THR A 244 -16.17 2.29 2.32
CA THR A 244 -16.20 3.37 3.32
C THR A 244 -15.49 4.62 2.80
N LEU A 245 -14.30 4.46 2.23
CA LEU A 245 -13.52 5.57 1.67
C LEU A 245 -14.25 6.24 0.50
N ASN A 246 -14.90 5.46 -0.36
CA ASN A 246 -15.69 5.99 -1.47
C ASN A 246 -16.89 6.81 -0.98
N VAL A 247 -17.64 6.29 0.00
CA VAL A 247 -18.75 7.04 0.61
C VAL A 247 -18.25 8.35 1.21
N GLU A 248 -17.15 8.33 1.98
CA GLU A 248 -16.58 9.54 2.56
C GLU A 248 -16.17 10.56 1.49
N THR A 249 -15.48 10.10 0.44
CA THR A 249 -15.00 10.94 -0.65
C THR A 249 -16.16 11.61 -1.38
N TYR A 250 -17.20 10.86 -1.73
CA TYR A 250 -18.35 11.38 -2.46
C TYR A 250 -19.29 12.21 -1.58
N SER A 251 -19.35 11.93 -0.28
CA SER A 251 -20.03 12.81 0.68
C SER A 251 -19.36 14.18 0.74
N LYS A 252 -18.02 14.23 0.81
CA LYS A 252 -17.27 15.50 0.75
C LYS A 252 -17.51 16.24 -0.58
N ARG A 253 -17.38 15.55 -1.71
CA ARG A 253 -17.64 16.14 -3.04
C ARG A 253 -19.06 16.67 -3.20
N THR A 254 -20.06 15.97 -2.65
CA THR A 254 -21.45 16.42 -2.67
C THR A 254 -21.60 17.72 -1.89
N VAL A 255 -21.02 17.81 -0.69
CA VAL A 255 -21.06 19.02 0.14
C VAL A 255 -20.32 20.18 -0.54
N ASP A 256 -19.14 19.93 -1.11
CA ASP A 256 -18.38 20.95 -1.85
C ASP A 256 -19.20 21.52 -3.01
N GLU A 257 -19.87 20.65 -3.79
CA GLU A 257 -20.69 21.08 -4.92
C GLU A 257 -22.00 21.79 -4.47
N GLN A 258 -22.55 21.40 -3.32
CA GLN A 258 -23.67 22.14 -2.71
C GLN A 258 -23.24 23.54 -2.28
N ILE A 259 -22.04 23.69 -1.72
CA ILE A 259 -21.47 24.98 -1.34
C ILE A 259 -21.24 25.84 -2.59
N THR A 260 -20.61 25.30 -3.64
CA THR A 260 -20.39 26.05 -4.90
C THR A 260 -21.70 26.51 -5.52
N THR A 261 -22.70 25.62 -5.57
CA THR A 261 -24.04 25.94 -6.08
C THR A 261 -24.73 27.01 -5.23
N ALA A 262 -24.64 26.93 -3.90
CA ALA A 262 -25.21 27.92 -2.99
C ALA A 262 -24.51 29.29 -3.11
N LEU A 263 -23.18 29.31 -3.26
CA LEU A 263 -22.41 30.53 -3.50
C LEU A 263 -22.80 31.20 -4.83
N GLN A 264 -22.98 30.39 -5.89
CA GLN A 264 -23.47 30.87 -7.19
C GLN A 264 -24.89 31.44 -7.09
N ALA A 265 -25.81 30.74 -6.41
CA ALA A 265 -27.19 31.21 -6.20
C ALA A 265 -27.24 32.53 -5.41
N ALA A 266 -26.34 32.70 -4.44
CA ALA A 266 -26.18 33.94 -3.68
C ALA A 266 -25.37 35.03 -4.42
N LYS A 267 -25.01 34.80 -5.70
CA LYS A 267 -24.20 35.70 -6.54
C LYS A 267 -22.84 36.08 -5.92
N PHE A 268 -22.28 35.22 -5.07
CA PHE A 268 -20.89 35.33 -4.61
C PHE A 268 -19.96 34.81 -5.72
N THR A 269 -19.81 35.60 -6.77
CA THR A 269 -18.81 35.40 -7.82
C THR A 269 -17.49 36.06 -7.40
N SER A 270 -16.35 35.49 -7.82
CA SER A 270 -15.02 36.11 -7.61
C SER A 270 -14.86 37.45 -8.32
N VAL A 271 -15.75 37.76 -9.26
CA VAL A 271 -15.78 39.02 -10.01
C VAL A 271 -17.00 39.84 -9.56
N ARG A 272 -16.76 41.09 -9.15
CA ARG A 272 -17.81 42.06 -8.80
C ARG A 272 -17.48 43.41 -9.44
N VAL A 273 -18.52 44.12 -9.88
CA VAL A 273 -18.37 45.51 -10.33
C VAL A 273 -18.04 46.40 -9.11
N ILE A 274 -16.81 46.89 -9.05
CA ILE A 274 -16.32 47.77 -7.96
C ILE A 274 -16.84 49.19 -8.16
N GLN A 275 -16.82 49.70 -9.39
CA GLN A 275 -17.27 51.03 -9.77
C GLN A 275 -18.08 50.96 -11.07
N PRO A 276 -19.35 51.39 -11.08
CA PRO A 276 -20.11 51.49 -12.32
C PRO A 276 -19.61 52.65 -13.17
N ALA A 277 -19.74 52.53 -14.50
CA ALA A 277 -19.41 53.59 -15.43
C ALA A 277 -20.38 54.77 -15.25
N ALA A 278 -19.83 55.94 -14.90
CA ALA A 278 -20.57 57.19 -14.79
C ALA A 278 -20.65 57.91 -16.14
N ILE A 279 -21.72 58.69 -16.34
CA ILE A 279 -21.90 59.50 -17.55
C ILE A 279 -20.82 60.60 -17.56
N PRO A 280 -19.92 60.64 -18.57
CA PRO A 280 -18.84 61.60 -18.59
C PRO A 280 -19.35 63.02 -18.85
N LEU A 281 -18.97 63.97 -18.00
CA LEU A 281 -19.35 65.39 -18.12
C LEU A 281 -18.47 66.18 -19.10
N ARG A 282 -17.34 65.61 -19.55
CA ARG A 282 -16.38 66.23 -20.47
C ARG A 282 -15.95 65.23 -21.53
N ALA A 283 -15.85 65.68 -22.78
CA ALA A 283 -15.35 64.85 -23.88
C ALA A 283 -13.88 64.47 -23.64
N THR A 284 -13.59 63.17 -23.67
CA THR A 284 -12.23 62.63 -23.44
C THR A 284 -11.37 62.66 -24.70
N TYR A 285 -11.99 62.70 -25.89
CA TYR A 285 -11.37 62.77 -27.20
C TYR A 285 -12.28 63.50 -28.21
N PRO A 286 -11.76 64.28 -29.18
CA PRO A 286 -10.37 64.73 -29.36
C PRO A 286 -9.99 65.89 -28.42
N ARG A 287 -8.73 65.93 -27.97
CA ARG A 287 -8.22 67.03 -27.13
C ARG A 287 -7.98 68.28 -27.98
N GLY A 288 -8.97 69.17 -28.03
CA GLY A 288 -8.97 70.34 -28.91
C GLY A 288 -7.69 71.19 -28.85
N HIS A 289 -7.08 71.35 -27.67
CA HIS A 289 -5.84 72.12 -27.52
C HIS A 289 -4.62 71.47 -28.20
N ILE A 290 -4.55 70.13 -28.26
CA ILE A 290 -3.44 69.44 -28.93
C ILE A 290 -3.56 69.62 -30.44
N PHE A 291 -4.77 69.45 -30.98
CA PHE A 291 -5.03 69.68 -32.40
C PHE A 291 -4.81 71.14 -32.79
N LEU A 292 -5.12 72.08 -31.91
CA LEU A 292 -4.83 73.49 -32.11
C LEU A 292 -3.32 73.74 -32.18
N LEU A 293 -2.51 73.19 -31.27
CA LEU A 293 -1.04 73.33 -31.30
C LEU A 293 -0.39 72.66 -32.52
N VAL A 294 -0.85 71.46 -32.89
CA VAL A 294 -0.34 70.77 -34.08
C VAL A 294 -0.72 71.53 -35.35
N GLY A 295 -1.96 72.02 -35.43
CA GLY A 295 -2.45 72.82 -36.56
C GLY A 295 -1.66 74.11 -36.75
N THR A 296 -1.36 74.84 -35.67
CA THR A 296 -0.55 76.06 -35.75
C THR A 296 0.90 75.74 -36.16
N PHE A 297 1.48 74.66 -35.65
CA PHE A 297 2.84 74.26 -36.00
C PHE A 297 2.98 73.83 -37.47
N VAL A 298 2.06 73.00 -37.96
CA VAL A 298 2.01 72.59 -39.37
C VAL A 298 1.74 73.79 -40.27
N GLY A 299 0.83 74.69 -39.86
CA GLY A 299 0.56 75.93 -40.58
C GLY A 299 1.79 76.84 -40.67
N ALA A 300 2.57 76.96 -39.61
CA ALA A 300 3.81 77.73 -39.60
C ALA A 300 4.87 77.14 -40.54
N ILE A 301 5.04 75.81 -40.54
CA ILE A 301 5.96 75.11 -41.46
C ILE A 301 5.52 75.32 -42.91
N PHE A 302 4.23 75.15 -43.19
CA PHE A 302 3.70 75.32 -44.54
C PHE A 302 3.88 76.76 -45.03
N SER A 303 3.63 77.75 -44.17
CA SER A 303 3.88 79.16 -44.46
C SER A 303 5.35 79.45 -44.75
N PHE A 304 6.27 78.86 -43.99
CA PHE A 304 7.71 79.01 -44.22
C PHE A 304 8.13 78.41 -45.58
N PHE A 305 7.57 77.25 -45.93
CA PHE A 305 7.87 76.57 -47.19
C PHE A 305 7.38 77.35 -48.41
N VAL A 306 6.19 77.96 -48.34
CA VAL A 306 5.64 78.80 -49.42
C VAL A 306 6.49 80.05 -49.66
N VAL A 307 7.04 80.65 -48.60
CA VAL A 307 7.92 81.83 -48.71
C VAL A 307 9.26 81.48 -49.36
N LEU A 308 9.74 80.25 -49.20
CA LEU A 308 11.04 79.80 -49.74
C LEU A 308 10.96 79.37 -51.22
N LEU A 309 9.76 79.24 -51.81
CA LEU A 309 9.63 78.94 -53.23
C LEU A 309 10.18 80.11 -54.07
N PRO A 310 11.12 79.86 -55.01
CA PRO A 310 11.68 80.90 -55.85
C PRO A 310 10.58 81.62 -56.63
N ARG A 311 10.47 82.94 -56.45
CA ARG A 311 9.57 83.77 -57.27
C ARG A 311 10.05 83.74 -58.74
N PRO A 312 9.21 83.39 -59.72
CA PRO A 312 9.57 83.49 -61.12
C PRO A 312 9.83 84.95 -61.50
N ASN A 313 10.95 85.19 -62.19
CA ASN A 313 11.47 86.50 -62.55
C ASN A 313 11.00 86.88 -63.96
N ASP A 314 9.95 87.70 -64.06
CA ASP A 314 9.41 88.15 -65.35
C ASP A 314 10.07 89.47 -65.77
N GLY A 315 11.08 89.39 -66.63
CA GLY A 315 11.57 90.52 -67.43
C GLY A 315 10.82 90.56 -68.76
N VAL A 316 10.13 91.67 -69.06
CA VAL A 316 9.47 91.89 -70.36
C VAL A 316 9.90 93.25 -70.92
N GLU A 317 10.58 93.19 -72.06
CA GLU A 317 11.02 94.31 -72.91
C GLU A 317 9.82 95.04 -73.55
N LEU A 318 9.90 96.37 -73.65
CA LEU A 318 8.90 97.22 -74.33
C LEU A 318 9.41 97.62 -75.72
N THR A 319 8.66 97.31 -76.78
CA THR A 319 8.73 98.03 -78.07
C THR A 319 7.31 98.25 -78.62
N PRO A 320 6.92 99.50 -78.96
CA PRO A 320 5.74 99.75 -79.78
C PRO A 320 6.15 100.23 -81.18
N SER A 321 5.62 99.56 -82.20
CA SER A 321 5.80 99.90 -83.62
C SER A 321 4.79 100.93 -84.12
N ASP A 322 5.22 101.60 -85.18
CA ASP A 322 4.67 102.74 -85.89
C ASP A 322 3.37 102.50 -86.70
N ARG A 323 2.68 103.64 -86.93
CA ARG A 323 1.89 104.05 -88.12
C ARG A 323 0.41 103.67 -88.38
N THR A 324 -0.37 104.77 -88.42
CA THR A 324 -1.17 105.31 -89.56
C THR A 324 -2.71 105.25 -89.57
N ARG A 325 -3.28 106.47 -89.68
CA ARG A 325 -4.39 106.95 -90.55
C ARG A 325 -5.81 106.43 -90.27
N GLY A 326 -6.88 107.25 -90.26
CA GLY A 326 -7.05 108.68 -90.53
C GLY A 326 -8.54 109.02 -90.80
N ARG A 327 -8.84 110.35 -90.83
CA ARG A 327 -10.12 111.04 -91.14
C ARG A 327 -11.17 111.02 -90.02
N LEU A 328 -11.81 112.14 -89.65
CA LEU A 328 -12.03 113.45 -90.29
C LEU A 328 -11.46 114.61 -89.47
#